data_AF-X1HIQ5-F1
#
_entry.id   AF-X1HIQ5-F1
#
_cell.length_a   1.000
_cell.length_b   1.000
_cell.length_c   1.000
_cell.angle_alpha   90.00
_cell.angle_beta   90.00
_cell.angle_gamma   90.00
#
_symmetry.space_group_name_H-M   'P 1'
#
loop_
_entity.id
_entity.type
_entity.pdbx_description
1 polymer ?
#
loop_
_entity_poly.entity_id
_entity_poly.type
_entity_poly.pdbx_seq_one_letter_code
_entity_poly.pdbx_strand_id
1 'polypeptide(L)'
;ITNCPDWQQEMRRMLADTDWILLNPRRKHFPIHDPSAAPAQISWEYVHLRKATAILFWFPCETLCPIVLYELGAWSVSDKPLFIGVHPDYSRRQDVEIQTSLVRPDLGIVYSLEELAEVVRNA
;
A
#
# COMPACT_ATOMS: atom_id res chain seq x y z
N ILE A 1 4.27 8.12 0.50
CA ILE A 1 3.70 8.52 1.81
C ILE A 1 3.48 10.03 1.91
N THR A 2 4.43 10.87 1.47
CA THR A 2 4.25 12.32 1.33
C THR A 2 3.70 12.71 -0.05
N ASN A 3 3.17 13.93 -0.17
CA ASN A 3 2.68 14.52 -1.42
C ASN A 3 1.48 13.79 -2.07
N CYS A 4 0.61 13.22 -1.24
CA CYS A 4 -0.70 12.71 -1.64
C CYS A 4 -1.72 12.90 -0.50
N PRO A 5 -3.03 12.87 -0.80
CA PRO A 5 -4.08 12.84 0.21
C PRO A 5 -3.83 11.78 1.28
N ASP A 6 -4.38 11.98 2.48
CA ASP A 6 -4.31 11.00 3.58
C ASP A 6 -5.33 9.87 3.36
N TRP A 7 -5.14 9.14 2.27
CA TRP A 7 -5.94 7.98 1.91
C TRP A 7 -5.87 6.88 2.98
N GLN A 8 -4.80 6.84 3.77
CA GLN A 8 -4.67 5.89 4.87
C GLN A 8 -5.72 6.16 5.96
N GLN A 9 -6.01 7.43 6.25
CA GLN A 9 -7.09 7.79 7.18
C GLN A 9 -8.48 7.47 6.61
N GLU A 10 -8.68 7.62 5.31
CA GLU A 10 -9.92 7.24 4.63
C GLU A 10 -10.11 5.73 4.66
N MET A 11 -9.09 4.95 4.30
CA MET A 11 -9.09 3.49 4.40
C MET A 11 -9.36 3.02 5.83
N ARG A 12 -8.76 3.68 6.84
CA ARG A 12 -9.07 3.37 8.25
C ARG A 12 -10.55 3.56 8.58
N ARG A 13 -11.18 4.62 8.08
CA ARG A 13 -12.63 4.85 8.29
C ARG A 13 -13.44 3.79 7.55
N MET A 14 -13.05 3.46 6.33
CA MET A 14 -13.69 2.46 5.48
C MET A 14 -13.48 1.03 5.95
N LEU A 15 -12.68 0.74 6.97
CA LEU A 15 -12.51 -0.59 7.55
C LEU A 15 -12.79 -0.60 9.07
N ALA A 16 -13.36 0.47 9.61
CA ALA A 16 -13.47 0.69 11.06
C ALA A 16 -14.39 -0.31 11.79
N ASP A 17 -15.30 -0.95 11.06
CA ASP A 17 -16.26 -1.96 11.50
C ASP A 17 -15.77 -3.41 11.24
N THR A 18 -14.53 -3.57 10.79
CA THR A 18 -13.90 -4.88 10.57
C THR A 18 -12.92 -5.21 11.70
N ASP A 19 -12.56 -6.49 11.82
CA ASP A 19 -11.54 -6.95 12.78
C ASP A 19 -10.09 -6.74 12.28
N TRP A 20 -9.91 -6.08 11.13
CA TRP A 20 -8.58 -5.81 10.58
C TRP A 20 -7.76 -4.88 11.47
N ILE A 21 -6.54 -5.31 11.80
CA ILE A 21 -5.53 -4.46 12.46
C ILE A 21 -4.70 -3.78 11.37
N LEU A 22 -4.82 -2.46 11.25
CA LEU A 22 -4.11 -1.68 10.24
C LEU A 22 -2.74 -1.21 10.72
N LEU A 23 -1.68 -1.70 10.08
CA LEU A 23 -0.30 -1.25 10.29
C LEU A 23 -0.01 -0.08 9.34
N ASN A 24 -0.32 1.15 9.77
CA ASN A 24 -0.20 2.35 8.94
C ASN A 24 1.19 3.02 9.06
N PRO A 25 2.01 3.08 7.98
CA PRO A 25 3.33 3.70 8.03
C PRO A 25 3.28 5.24 8.03
N ARG A 26 2.15 5.88 7.69
CA ARG A 26 2.04 7.34 7.61
C ARG A 26 2.01 7.97 9.00
N ARG A 27 3.03 8.75 9.32
CA ARG A 27 3.09 9.57 10.55
C ARG A 27 2.50 10.95 10.30
N LYS A 28 1.65 11.43 11.23
CA LYS A 28 1.10 12.80 11.19
C LYS A 28 2.18 13.87 11.25
N HIS A 29 3.21 13.65 12.08
CA HIS A 29 4.37 14.52 12.19
C HIS A 29 5.63 13.67 12.06
N PHE A 30 6.33 13.81 10.93
CA PHE A 30 7.61 13.14 10.72
C PHE A 30 8.75 14.07 11.19
N PRO A 31 9.66 13.60 12.08
CA PRO A 31 10.74 14.44 12.58
C PRO A 31 11.85 14.56 11.53
N ILE A 32 11.65 15.44 10.54
CA ILE A 32 12.53 15.60 9.36
C ILE A 32 13.96 16.04 9.72
N HIS A 33 14.14 16.67 10.87
CA HIS A 33 15.44 17.15 11.35
C HIS A 33 16.20 16.13 12.21
N ASP A 34 15.57 15.00 12.55
CA ASP A 34 16.20 13.92 13.29
C ASP A 34 16.83 12.91 12.32
N PRO A 35 18.16 12.75 12.30
CA PRO A 35 18.83 11.83 11.37
C PRO A 35 18.48 10.35 11.63
N SER A 36 17.98 10.00 12.83
CA SER A 36 17.53 8.65 13.16
C SER A 36 16.10 8.34 12.68
N ALA A 37 15.34 9.37 12.27
CA ALA A 37 13.94 9.24 11.89
C ALA A 37 13.73 8.32 10.67
N ALA A 38 14.54 8.51 9.63
CA ALA A 38 14.44 7.72 8.41
C ALA A 38 14.85 6.25 8.62
N PRO A 39 16.01 5.92 9.24
CA PRO A 39 16.33 4.54 9.61
C PRO A 39 15.25 3.85 10.45
N ALA A 40 14.68 4.57 11.43
CA ALA A 40 13.61 4.03 12.27
C ALA A 40 12.32 3.79 11.48
N GLN A 41 11.95 4.68 10.56
CA GLN A 41 10.80 4.51 9.68
C GLN A 41 10.95 3.30 8.77
N ILE A 42 12.06 3.22 8.04
CA ILE A 42 12.33 2.15 7.09
C ILE A 42 12.41 0.80 7.81
N SER A 43 13.06 0.77 8.99
CA SER A 43 13.13 -0.45 9.81
C SER A 43 11.75 -0.87 10.31
N TRP A 44 10.90 0.08 10.69
CA TRP A 44 9.52 -0.19 11.08
C TRP A 44 8.74 -0.78 9.91
N GLU A 45 8.77 -0.15 8.72
CA GLU A 45 8.09 -0.64 7.51
C GLU A 45 8.55 -2.07 7.16
N TYR A 46 9.86 -2.30 7.12
CA TYR A 46 10.47 -3.60 6.84
C TYR A 46 9.96 -4.71 7.77
N VAL A 47 9.92 -4.44 9.08
CA VAL A 47 9.48 -5.41 10.09
C VAL A 47 7.98 -5.66 10.00
N HIS A 48 7.18 -4.61 9.81
CA HIS A 48 5.73 -4.72 9.86
C HIS A 48 5.15 -5.33 8.58
N LEU A 49 5.74 -5.09 7.41
CA LEU A 49 5.36 -5.82 6.18
C LEU A 49 5.55 -7.33 6.32
N ARG A 50 6.57 -7.78 7.08
CA ARG A 50 6.79 -9.21 7.37
C ARG A 50 5.78 -9.78 8.35
N LYS A 51 5.45 -9.02 9.39
CA LYS A 51 4.49 -9.42 10.43
C LYS A 51 3.03 -9.43 9.94
N ALA A 52 2.69 -8.56 9.00
CA ALA A 52 1.32 -8.45 8.49
C ALA A 52 0.84 -9.76 7.86
N THR A 53 -0.43 -10.10 8.04
CA THR A 53 -1.05 -11.28 7.42
C THR A 53 -1.40 -11.05 5.95
N ALA A 54 -1.61 -9.79 5.55
CA ALA A 54 -1.82 -9.34 4.17
C ALA A 54 -1.19 -7.95 4.00
N ILE A 55 -0.99 -7.51 2.75
CA ILE A 55 -0.47 -6.17 2.43
C ILE A 55 -1.43 -5.46 1.48
N LEU A 56 -1.78 -4.22 1.80
CA LEU A 56 -2.61 -3.35 0.98
C LEU A 56 -1.73 -2.27 0.35
N PHE A 57 -1.74 -2.22 -0.98
CA PHE A 57 -1.09 -1.19 -1.78
C PHE A 57 -2.13 -0.27 -2.42
N TRP A 58 -1.93 1.03 -2.27
CA TRP A 58 -2.66 2.05 -3.01
C TRP A 58 -1.67 2.95 -3.76
N PHE A 59 -1.86 3.07 -5.07
CA PHE A 59 -1.07 3.95 -5.94
C PHE A 59 -1.88 5.20 -6.33
N PRO A 60 -1.72 6.31 -5.60
CA PRO A 60 -2.43 7.56 -5.87
C PRO A 60 -1.82 8.29 -7.09
N CYS A 61 -2.59 9.13 -7.78
CA CYS A 61 -2.13 9.80 -9.00
C CYS A 61 -1.09 10.91 -8.76
N GLU A 62 -1.01 11.45 -7.54
CA GLU A 62 -0.17 12.61 -7.21
C GLU A 62 1.34 12.28 -7.10
N THR A 63 1.71 11.01 -6.95
CA THR A 63 3.11 10.64 -6.68
C THR A 63 3.48 9.28 -7.25
N LEU A 64 4.71 9.17 -7.78
CA LEU A 64 5.25 7.97 -8.44
C LEU A 64 5.45 6.77 -7.51
N CYS A 65 5.39 6.96 -6.19
CA CYS A 65 5.50 5.88 -5.22
C CYS A 65 6.67 4.86 -5.46
N PRO A 66 7.91 5.30 -5.72
CA PRO A 66 8.99 4.38 -6.12
C PRO A 66 9.31 3.32 -5.05
N ILE A 67 9.23 3.68 -3.77
CA ILE A 67 9.43 2.72 -2.67
C ILE A 67 8.27 1.70 -2.62
N VAL A 68 7.05 2.12 -2.91
CA VAL A 68 5.89 1.21 -2.95
C VAL A 68 5.99 0.26 -4.15
N LEU A 69 6.48 0.72 -5.31
CA LEU A 69 6.76 -0.15 -6.45
C LEU A 69 7.84 -1.20 -6.11
N TYR A 70 8.89 -0.78 -5.39
CA TYR A 70 9.92 -1.70 -4.90
C TYR A 70 9.34 -2.74 -3.92
N GLU A 71 8.49 -2.31 -2.99
CA GLU A 71 7.81 -3.19 -2.03
C GLU A 71 6.84 -4.15 -2.72
N LEU A 72 6.02 -3.68 -3.66
CA LEU A 72 5.13 -4.53 -4.46
C LEU A 72 5.95 -5.61 -5.17
N GLY A 73 7.03 -5.24 -5.87
CA GLY A 73 7.90 -6.21 -6.52
C GLY A 73 8.49 -7.25 -5.56
N ALA A 74 8.93 -6.82 -4.37
CA ALA A 74 9.48 -7.72 -3.35
C ALA A 74 8.44 -8.70 -2.79
N TRP A 75 7.17 -8.29 -2.67
CA TRP A 75 6.11 -9.11 -2.10
C TRP A 75 5.33 -9.93 -3.14
N SER A 76 5.35 -9.53 -4.41
CA SER A 76 4.73 -10.28 -5.51
C SER A 76 5.34 -11.66 -5.74
N VAL A 77 6.59 -11.89 -5.33
CA VAL A 77 7.25 -13.21 -5.41
C VAL A 77 7.01 -14.09 -4.17
N SER A 78 6.10 -13.69 -3.28
CA SER A 78 5.72 -14.46 -2.09
C SER A 78 4.25 -14.89 -2.15
N ASP A 79 3.88 -15.86 -1.31
CA ASP A 79 2.49 -16.31 -1.14
C ASP A 79 1.65 -15.39 -0.24
N LYS A 80 2.21 -14.25 0.22
CA LYS A 80 1.48 -13.33 1.09
C LYS A 80 0.29 -12.73 0.30
N PRO A 81 -0.92 -12.69 0.88
CA PRO A 81 -2.07 -12.01 0.27
C PRO A 81 -1.77 -10.52 0.04
N LEU A 82 -2.06 -10.05 -1.18
CA LEU A 82 -1.88 -8.65 -1.57
C LEU A 82 -3.20 -8.09 -2.07
N PHE A 83 -3.53 -6.89 -1.63
CA PHE A 83 -4.64 -6.08 -2.15
C PHE A 83 -4.06 -4.89 -2.88
N ILE A 84 -4.41 -4.70 -4.15
CA ILE A 84 -3.77 -3.70 -5.00
C ILE A 84 -4.86 -2.79 -5.58
N GLY A 85 -4.79 -1.51 -5.25
CA GLY A 85 -5.57 -0.48 -5.91
C GLY A 85 -4.67 0.55 -6.59
N VAL A 86 -5.08 1.00 -7.77
CA VAL A 86 -4.34 1.97 -8.58
C VAL A 86 -5.30 3.04 -9.06
N HIS A 87 -5.05 4.31 -8.72
CA HIS A 87 -5.85 5.40 -9.26
C HIS A 87 -5.80 5.38 -10.81
N PRO A 88 -6.91 5.63 -11.53
CA PRO A 88 -6.95 5.53 -13.00
C PRO A 88 -5.89 6.37 -13.71
N ASP A 89 -5.62 7.55 -13.16
CA ASP A 89 -4.63 8.52 -13.64
C ASP A 89 -3.20 8.33 -13.09
N TYR A 90 -2.93 7.24 -12.38
CA TYR A 90 -1.57 6.95 -11.90
C TYR A 90 -0.61 6.76 -13.09
N SER A 91 0.48 7.51 -13.09
CA SER A 91 1.41 7.61 -14.24
C SER A 91 2.13 6.31 -14.60
N ARG A 92 2.19 5.35 -13.67
CA ARG A 92 2.79 4.01 -13.85
C ARG A 92 1.73 2.90 -13.75
N ARG A 93 0.45 3.22 -14.00
CA ARG A 93 -0.65 2.24 -13.92
C ARG A 93 -0.40 1.02 -14.79
N GLN A 94 -0.07 1.20 -16.06
CA GLN A 94 0.20 0.08 -16.97
C GLN A 94 1.36 -0.79 -16.48
N ASP A 95 2.41 -0.18 -15.92
CA ASP A 95 3.54 -0.93 -15.37
C ASP A 95 3.10 -1.82 -14.21
N VAL A 96 2.26 -1.29 -13.29
CA VAL A 96 1.71 -2.06 -12.16
C VAL A 96 0.79 -3.18 -12.66
N GLU A 97 -0.12 -2.89 -13.59
CA GLU A 97 -1.06 -3.87 -14.14
C GLU A 97 -0.35 -5.03 -14.84
N ILE A 98 0.54 -4.71 -15.78
CA ILE A 98 1.23 -5.71 -16.60
C ILE A 98 2.19 -6.52 -15.74
N GLN A 99 3.02 -5.89 -14.92
CA GLN A 99 3.98 -6.64 -14.08
C GLN A 99 3.26 -7.54 -13.09
N THR A 100 2.21 -7.05 -12.43
CA THR A 100 1.44 -7.84 -11.46
C THR A 100 0.77 -9.02 -12.13
N SER A 101 0.10 -8.84 -13.26
CA SER A 101 -0.57 -9.95 -13.97
C SER A 101 0.41 -11.04 -14.44
N LEU A 102 1.65 -10.68 -14.77
CA LEU A 102 2.66 -11.65 -15.19
C LEU A 102 3.21 -12.49 -14.02
N VAL A 103 3.38 -11.91 -12.83
CA VAL A 103 3.97 -12.58 -11.66
C VAL A 103 2.93 -13.20 -10.72
N ARG A 104 1.75 -12.59 -10.63
CA ARG A 104 0.62 -12.94 -9.76
C ARG A 104 -0.70 -12.84 -10.54
N PRO A 105 -0.92 -13.70 -11.54
CA PRO A 105 -2.15 -13.69 -12.35
C PRO A 105 -3.42 -13.98 -11.55
N ASP A 106 -3.29 -14.46 -10.31
CA ASP A 106 -4.37 -14.67 -9.34
C ASP A 106 -4.88 -13.37 -8.70
N LEU A 107 -4.11 -12.29 -8.74
CA LEU A 107 -4.46 -11.03 -8.07
C LEU A 107 -5.25 -10.10 -8.99
N GLY A 108 -6.35 -9.56 -8.47
CA GLY A 108 -7.08 -8.45 -9.07
C GLY A 108 -6.49 -7.10 -8.70
N ILE A 109 -6.61 -6.14 -9.63
CA ILE A 109 -6.32 -4.71 -9.38
C ILE A 109 -7.63 -3.93 -9.51
N VAL A 110 -7.91 -3.07 -8.54
CA VAL A 110 -9.08 -2.19 -8.51
C VAL A 110 -8.67 -0.72 -8.67
N TYR A 111 -9.62 0.15 -8.97
CA TYR A 111 -9.31 1.50 -9.45
C TYR A 111 -9.86 2.64 -8.59
N SER A 112 -10.43 2.31 -7.43
CA SER A 112 -10.83 3.29 -6.41
C SER A 112 -10.46 2.80 -5.02
N LEU A 113 -10.42 3.74 -4.07
CA LEU A 113 -10.10 3.41 -2.68
C LEU A 113 -11.27 2.65 -2.03
N GLU A 114 -12.50 2.95 -2.46
CA GLU A 114 -13.75 2.30 -2.07
C GLU A 114 -13.79 0.85 -2.53
N GLU A 115 -13.51 0.58 -3.82
CA GLU A 115 -13.41 -0.80 -4.32
C GLU A 115 -12.31 -1.57 -3.60
N LEU A 116 -11.18 -0.93 -3.30
CA LEU A 116 -10.09 -1.56 -2.56
C LEU A 116 -10.51 -1.94 -1.14
N ALA A 117 -11.23 -1.05 -0.46
CA ALA A 117 -11.77 -1.34 0.87
C ALA A 117 -12.77 -2.52 0.81
N GLU A 118 -13.61 -2.59 -0.21
CA GLU A 118 -14.58 -3.67 -0.38
C GLU A 118 -13.90 -5.03 -0.63
N VAL A 119 -12.84 -5.07 -1.44
CA VAL A 119 -12.06 -6.30 -1.63
C VAL A 119 -11.43 -6.77 -0.31
N VAL A 120 -10.90 -5.84 0.49
CA VAL A 120 -10.29 -6.16 1.80
C VAL A 120 -11.33 -6.65 2.81
N ARG A 121 -12.56 -6.12 2.77
CA ARG A 121 -13.66 -6.54 3.64
C ARG A 121 -14.10 -7.98 3.39
N ASN A 122 -14.06 -8.41 2.14
CA ASN A 122 -14.59 -9.70 1.71
C ASN A 122 -13.55 -10.83 1.71
N ALA A 123 -12.34 -10.58 2.19
CA ALA A 123 -11.24 -11.53 2.27
C ALA A 123 -11.17 -12.23 3.64
#